data_AF-A0A7S4N942-F1
#
_entry.id   AF-A0A7S4N942-F1
#
_cell.length_a   1.000
_cell.length_b   1.000
_cell.length_c   1.000
_cell.angle_alpha   90.00
_cell.angle_beta   90.00
_cell.angle_gamma   90.00
#
_symmetry.space_group_name_H-M   'P 1'
#
loop_
_entity.id
_entity.type
_entity.pdbx_description
1 polymer ?
#
loop_
_entity_poly.entity_id
_entity_poly.type
_entity_poly.pdbx_seq_one_letter_code
_entity_poly.pdbx_strand_id
1 'polypeptide(L)'
;EDKEEIEREEQEEVEIALTASEYAQTILTVLSSVRSSPPLLPPLFSLLHPTLSLALQEDCFDFLEVTMKILALFVAFHPSPLPIELWGFVPRVITAFDEYGTDYIEDFVPFLDNLASRDAKSFTEAGTSDGVT
;
A
#
# COMPACT_ATOMS: atom_id res chain seq x y z
N GLU A 1 37.75 -14.49 6.80
CA GLU A 1 36.86 -14.24 7.94
C GLU A 1 35.84 -13.18 7.54
N ASP A 2 36.23 -11.94 7.22
CA ASP A 2 35.28 -10.89 6.76
C ASP A 2 34.38 -11.28 5.56
N LYS A 3 34.91 -11.99 4.55
CA LYS A 3 34.09 -12.40 3.38
C LYS A 3 32.98 -13.40 3.70
N GLU A 4 33.26 -14.38 4.55
CA GLU A 4 32.29 -15.41 4.93
C GLU A 4 31.26 -14.88 5.93
N GLU A 5 31.57 -13.77 6.61
CA GLU A 5 30.62 -13.05 7.46
C GLU A 5 29.67 -12.20 6.60
N ILE A 6 30.20 -11.42 5.65
CA ILE A 6 29.39 -10.65 4.68
C ILE A 6 28.45 -11.56 3.88
N GLU A 7 28.94 -12.68 3.35
CA GLU A 7 28.10 -13.63 2.59
C GLU A 7 26.97 -14.24 3.44
N ARG A 8 27.16 -14.36 4.77
CA ARG A 8 26.12 -14.85 5.68
C ARG A 8 25.08 -13.77 5.99
N GLU A 9 25.52 -12.52 6.21
CA GLU A 9 24.61 -11.39 6.41
C GLU A 9 23.73 -11.16 5.18
N GLU A 10 24.31 -11.19 3.97
CA GLU A 10 23.54 -11.08 2.72
C GLU A 10 22.52 -12.22 2.56
N GLN A 11 22.87 -13.46 2.93
CA GLN A 11 21.94 -14.58 2.90
C GLN A 11 20.79 -14.41 3.90
N GLU A 12 21.08 -13.92 5.11
CA GLU A 12 20.08 -13.67 6.14
C GLU A 12 19.10 -12.57 5.71
N GLU A 13 19.59 -11.48 5.10
CA GLU A 13 18.75 -10.42 4.53
C GLU A 13 17.82 -10.95 3.44
N VAL A 14 18.32 -11.79 2.53
CA VAL A 14 17.51 -12.42 1.49
C VAL A 14 16.44 -13.33 2.09
N GLU A 15 16.76 -14.15 3.09
CA GLU A 15 15.78 -15.01 3.76
C GLU A 15 14.68 -14.21 4.47
N ILE A 16 15.04 -13.08 5.10
CA ILE A 16 14.09 -12.17 5.75
C ILE A 16 13.15 -11.55 4.70
N ALA A 17 13.68 -11.06 3.58
CA ALA A 17 12.89 -10.45 2.51
C ALA A 17 11.90 -11.45 1.89
N LEU A 18 12.35 -12.69 1.64
CA LEU A 18 11.50 -13.77 1.13
C LEU A 18 10.36 -14.08 2.10
N THR A 19 10.66 -14.21 3.39
CA THR A 19 9.66 -14.48 4.43
C THR A 19 8.61 -13.36 4.51
N ALA A 20 9.05 -12.11 4.44
CA ALA A 20 8.15 -10.95 4.44
C ALA A 20 7.22 -10.96 3.22
N SER A 21 7.73 -11.33 2.04
CA SER A 21 6.94 -11.47 0.81
C SER A 21 5.85 -12.55 0.95
N GLU A 22 6.17 -13.70 1.55
CA GLU A 22 5.19 -14.76 1.82
C GLU A 22 4.08 -14.31 2.78
N TYR A 23 4.42 -13.54 3.81
CA TYR A 23 3.44 -12.96 4.73
C TYR A 23 2.54 -11.95 4.02
N ALA A 24 3.10 -11.09 3.18
CA ALA A 24 2.33 -10.13 2.41
C ALA A 24 1.36 -10.82 1.43
N GLN A 25 1.80 -11.91 0.79
CA GLN A 25 0.93 -12.74 -0.06
C GLN A 25 -0.19 -13.43 0.73
N THR A 26 0.10 -13.85 1.95
CA THR A 26 -0.91 -14.39 2.88
C THR A 26 -1.95 -13.33 3.23
N ILE A 27 -1.52 -12.10 3.52
CA ILE A 27 -2.41 -10.96 3.78
C ILE A 27 -3.31 -10.70 2.57
N LEU A 28 -2.76 -10.66 1.35
CA LEU A 28 -3.55 -10.52 0.12
C LEU A 28 -4.63 -11.61 -0.02
N THR A 29 -4.28 -12.85 0.33
CA THR A 29 -5.20 -13.98 0.29
C THR A 29 -6.34 -13.79 1.31
N VAL A 30 -6.00 -13.38 2.53
CA VAL A 30 -6.99 -13.06 3.57
C VAL A 30 -7.90 -11.94 3.09
N LEU A 31 -7.36 -10.81 2.61
CA LEU A 31 -8.13 -9.68 2.08
C LEU A 31 -9.07 -10.09 0.94
N SER A 32 -8.58 -10.92 0.02
CA SER A 32 -9.37 -11.48 -1.07
C SER A 32 -10.51 -12.36 -0.59
N SER A 33 -10.35 -13.07 0.54
CA SER A 33 -11.40 -13.90 1.15
C SER A 33 -12.43 -13.07 1.91
N VAL A 34 -12.01 -11.98 2.56
CA VAL A 34 -12.91 -11.13 3.37
C VAL A 34 -13.61 -10.04 2.57
N ARG A 35 -13.29 -9.85 1.28
CA ARG A 35 -13.97 -8.87 0.41
C ARG A 35 -15.50 -9.00 0.40
N SER A 36 -16.01 -10.20 0.64
CA SER A 36 -17.45 -10.50 0.72
C SER A 36 -18.08 -10.15 2.08
N SER A 37 -17.28 -9.68 3.04
CA SER A 37 -17.69 -9.32 4.40
C SER A 37 -17.20 -7.90 4.75
N PRO A 38 -17.90 -6.85 4.27
CA PRO A 38 -17.51 -5.46 4.51
C PRO A 38 -17.23 -5.07 5.97
N PRO A 39 -17.89 -5.63 7.00
CA PRO A 39 -17.60 -5.29 8.40
C PRO A 39 -16.19 -5.66 8.87
N LEU A 40 -15.49 -6.57 8.17
CA LEU A 40 -14.15 -7.01 8.55
C LEU A 40 -13.04 -6.10 7.99
N LEU A 41 -13.33 -5.30 6.96
CA LEU A 41 -12.31 -4.47 6.30
C LEU A 41 -11.78 -3.33 7.19
N PRO A 42 -12.61 -2.55 7.92
CA PRO A 42 -12.11 -1.50 8.78
C PRO A 42 -11.13 -1.97 9.87
N PRO A 43 -11.42 -3.02 10.69
CA PRO A 43 -10.48 -3.46 11.70
C PRO A 43 -9.19 -4.06 11.11
N LEU A 44 -9.27 -4.73 9.95
CA LEU A 44 -8.09 -5.21 9.24
C LEU A 44 -7.23 -4.05 8.72
N PHE A 45 -7.86 -3.00 8.20
CA PHE A 45 -7.15 -1.80 7.78
C PHE A 45 -6.45 -1.13 8.95
N SER A 46 -7.12 -0.93 10.10
CA SER A 46 -6.50 -0.36 11.30
C SER A 46 -5.27 -1.15 11.76
N LEU A 47 -5.29 -2.48 11.65
CA LEU A 47 -4.16 -3.35 12.01
C LEU A 47 -2.99 -3.22 11.03
N LEU A 48 -3.27 -3.08 9.73
CA LEU A 48 -2.25 -3.04 8.68
C LEU A 48 -1.71 -1.63 8.42
N HIS A 49 -2.44 -0.58 8.80
CA HIS A 49 -2.10 0.81 8.50
C HIS A 49 -0.65 1.18 8.89
N PRO A 50 -0.13 0.85 10.08
CA PRO A 50 1.25 1.21 10.44
C PRO A 50 2.27 0.55 9.52
N THR A 51 2.07 -0.72 9.19
CA THR A 51 2.96 -1.49 8.30
C THR A 51 2.92 -0.95 6.88
N LEU A 52 1.73 -0.63 6.35
CA LEU A 52 1.57 -0.03 5.02
C LEU A 52 2.21 1.37 4.95
N SER A 53 2.18 2.12 6.05
CA SER A 53 2.82 3.44 6.13
C SER A 53 4.35 3.34 6.10
N LEU A 54 4.90 2.30 6.74
CA LEU A 54 6.33 2.00 6.72
C LEU A 54 6.77 1.51 5.34
N ALA A 55 5.98 0.63 4.72
CA ALA A 55 6.31 0.01 3.43
C ALA A 55 6.27 0.98 2.22
N LEU A 56 5.74 2.19 2.41
CA LEU A 56 5.80 3.28 1.42
C LEU A 56 6.97 4.25 1.65
N GLN A 57 7.86 3.99 2.62
CA GLN A 57 9.09 4.76 2.77
C GLN A 57 10.14 4.29 1.76
N GLU A 58 11.05 5.20 1.40
CA GLU A 58 12.13 4.96 0.41
C GLU A 58 12.94 3.69 0.75
N ASP A 59 13.23 3.45 2.03
CA ASP A 59 14.01 2.30 2.51
C ASP A 59 13.27 0.95 2.43
N CYS A 60 12.02 0.92 1.96
CA CYS A 60 11.16 -0.27 1.93
C CYS A 60 10.59 -0.56 0.54
N PHE A 61 11.21 -0.05 -0.53
CA PHE A 61 10.70 -0.15 -1.90
C PHE A 61 10.50 -1.59 -2.38
N ASP A 62 11.25 -2.58 -1.85
CA ASP A 62 11.06 -4.00 -2.15
C ASP A 62 9.63 -4.50 -1.86
N PHE A 63 8.89 -3.78 -1.01
CA PHE A 63 7.50 -4.07 -0.66
C PHE A 63 6.48 -3.18 -1.39
N LEU A 64 6.90 -2.30 -2.29
CA LEU A 64 6.04 -1.33 -2.95
C LEU A 64 4.91 -2.02 -3.73
N GLU A 65 5.24 -3.01 -4.56
CA GLU A 65 4.28 -3.77 -5.37
C GLU A 65 3.15 -4.34 -4.50
N VAL A 66 3.50 -5.07 -3.43
CA VAL A 66 2.52 -5.71 -2.57
C VAL A 66 1.73 -4.69 -1.73
N THR A 67 2.38 -3.61 -1.32
CA THR A 67 1.75 -2.51 -0.58
C THR A 67 0.68 -1.83 -1.42
N MET A 68 1.00 -1.52 -2.69
CA MET A 68 0.05 -0.92 -3.62
C MET A 68 -1.13 -1.87 -3.91
N LYS A 69 -0.89 -3.17 -4.05
CA LYS A 69 -1.96 -4.18 -4.18
C LYS A 69 -2.89 -4.19 -2.97
N ILE A 70 -2.34 -4.18 -1.75
CA ILE A 70 -3.14 -4.14 -0.51
C ILE A 70 -3.98 -2.85 -0.44
N LEU A 71 -3.37 -1.70 -0.73
CA LEU A 71 -4.07 -0.40 -0.71
C LEU A 71 -5.19 -0.37 -1.76
N ALA A 72 -4.94 -0.83 -2.98
CA ALA A 72 -5.95 -0.91 -4.04
C ALA A 72 -7.15 -1.78 -3.62
N LEU A 73 -6.91 -2.93 -2.96
CA LEU A 73 -7.98 -3.78 -2.43
C LEU A 73 -8.80 -3.07 -1.35
N PHE A 74 -8.15 -2.35 -0.44
CA PHE A 74 -8.87 -1.57 0.56
C PHE A 74 -9.76 -0.51 -0.08
N VAL A 75 -9.25 0.27 -1.03
CA VAL A 75 -10.07 1.29 -1.72
C VAL A 75 -11.23 0.64 -2.50
N ALA A 76 -10.96 -0.47 -3.19
CA ALA A 76 -11.97 -1.18 -3.99
C ALA A 76 -13.14 -1.71 -3.14
N PHE A 77 -12.85 -2.30 -1.98
CA PHE A 77 -13.85 -3.03 -1.20
C PHE A 77 -14.36 -2.30 0.04
N HIS A 78 -13.66 -1.27 0.51
CA HIS A 78 -14.14 -0.49 1.65
C HIS A 78 -15.47 0.19 1.30
N PRO A 79 -16.50 0.15 2.18
CA PRO A 79 -17.75 0.89 1.97
C PRO A 79 -17.48 2.37 1.67
N SER A 80 -18.29 2.95 0.78
CA SER A 80 -18.26 4.40 0.50
C SER A 80 -19.10 5.14 1.56
N PRO A 81 -18.70 6.34 2.01
CA PRO A 81 -17.49 7.08 1.62
C PRO A 81 -16.20 6.45 2.17
N LEU A 82 -15.08 6.71 1.49
CA LEU A 82 -13.79 6.19 1.94
C LEU A 82 -13.35 6.91 3.23
N PRO A 83 -12.71 6.19 4.17
CA PRO A 83 -12.16 6.78 5.39
C PRO A 83 -11.03 7.75 5.07
N ILE A 84 -10.88 8.79 5.90
CA ILE A 84 -9.85 9.81 5.75
C ILE A 84 -8.45 9.21 5.83
N GLU A 85 -8.30 8.12 6.57
CA GLU A 85 -7.05 7.38 6.71
C GLU A 85 -6.61 6.74 5.38
N LEU A 86 -7.55 6.27 4.54
CA LEU A 86 -7.20 5.78 3.18
C LEU A 86 -6.77 6.93 2.28
N TRP A 87 -7.45 8.07 2.37
CA TRP A 87 -7.03 9.29 1.67
C TRP A 87 -5.66 9.79 2.14
N GLY A 88 -5.31 9.58 3.41
CA GLY A 88 -4.01 9.94 4.00
C GLY A 88 -2.82 9.23 3.36
N PHE A 89 -3.02 8.14 2.62
CA PHE A 89 -1.96 7.47 1.86
C PHE A 89 -1.62 8.17 0.55
N VAL A 90 -2.52 8.96 -0.03
CA VAL A 90 -2.33 9.56 -1.36
C VAL A 90 -1.02 10.36 -1.47
N PRO A 91 -0.65 11.26 -0.53
CA PRO A 91 0.61 12.00 -0.65
C PRO A 91 1.83 11.08 -0.74
N ARG A 92 1.87 10.00 0.07
CA ARG A 92 2.97 9.04 0.08
C ARG A 92 3.03 8.23 -1.21
N VAL A 93 1.85 7.83 -1.71
CA VAL A 93 1.73 7.11 -2.99
C VAL A 93 2.20 7.99 -4.16
N ILE A 94 1.88 9.28 -4.17
CA ILE A 94 2.36 10.20 -5.20
C ILE A 94 3.87 10.40 -5.10
N THR A 95 4.43 10.55 -3.90
CA THR A 95 5.89 10.59 -3.71
C THR A 95 6.57 9.33 -4.24
N ALA A 96 6.05 8.14 -3.91
CA ALA A 96 6.58 6.88 -4.43
C ALA A 96 6.41 6.77 -5.97
N PHE A 97 5.33 7.31 -6.53
CA PHE A 97 5.10 7.33 -7.97
C PHE A 97 6.10 8.23 -8.71
N ASP A 98 6.47 9.38 -8.15
CA ASP A 98 7.45 10.28 -8.76
C ASP A 98 8.83 9.62 -8.91
N GLU A 99 9.18 8.71 -7.99
CA GLU A 99 10.47 8.02 -7.99
C GLU A 99 10.42 6.68 -8.76
N TYR A 100 9.39 5.86 -8.51
CA TYR A 100 9.32 4.47 -8.99
C TYR A 100 8.20 4.22 -10.01
N GLY A 101 7.43 5.25 -10.38
CA GLY A 101 6.22 5.11 -11.19
C GLY A 101 6.45 4.55 -12.59
N THR A 102 7.65 4.68 -13.16
CA THR A 102 7.95 4.11 -14.49
C THR A 102 8.00 2.58 -14.43
N ASP A 103 8.56 2.01 -13.36
CA ASP A 103 8.76 0.57 -13.22
C ASP A 103 7.51 -0.12 -12.65
N TYR A 104 6.75 0.57 -11.81
CA TYR A 104 5.60 0.01 -11.08
C TYR A 104 4.25 0.60 -11.49
N ILE A 105 4.14 1.21 -12.68
CA ILE A 105 2.90 1.89 -13.13
C ILE A 105 1.67 0.97 -13.02
N GLU A 106 1.83 -0.31 -13.29
CA GLU A 106 0.76 -1.31 -13.24
C GLU A 106 0.21 -1.51 -11.82
N ASP A 107 1.01 -1.27 -10.80
CA ASP A 107 0.61 -1.38 -9.39
C ASP A 107 -0.03 -0.09 -8.86
N PHE A 108 0.38 1.07 -9.38
CA PHE A 108 -0.19 2.36 -8.99
C PHE A 108 -1.58 2.61 -9.60
N VAL A 109 -1.78 2.23 -10.85
CA VAL A 109 -3.02 2.50 -11.60
C VAL A 109 -4.27 1.98 -10.88
N PRO A 110 -4.33 0.73 -10.38
CA PRO A 110 -5.51 0.22 -9.69
C PRO A 110 -5.88 1.04 -8.45
N PHE A 111 -4.90 1.51 -7.68
CA PHE A 111 -5.19 2.33 -6.50
C PHE A 111 -5.80 3.69 -6.89
N LEU A 112 -5.21 4.36 -7.88
CA LEU A 112 -5.67 5.67 -8.35
C LEU A 112 -7.05 5.60 -9.02
N ASP A 113 -7.26 4.59 -9.88
CA ASP A 113 -8.56 4.37 -10.54
C ASP A 113 -9.66 4.08 -9.53
N ASN A 114 -9.38 3.24 -8.54
CA ASN A 114 -10.32 2.93 -7.48
C ASN A 114 -10.64 4.18 -6.64
N LEU A 115 -9.66 5.02 -6.30
CA LEU A 115 -9.92 6.27 -5.56
C LEU A 115 -10.88 7.19 -6.32
N ALA A 116 -10.59 7.42 -7.61
CA ALA A 116 -11.42 8.27 -8.46
C ALA A 116 -12.82 7.70 -8.66
N SER A 117 -12.95 6.37 -8.82
CA SER A 117 -14.22 5.70 -9.08
C SER A 117 -15.10 5.54 -7.82
N ARG A 118 -14.49 5.35 -6.65
CA ARG A 118 -15.21 5.01 -5.40
C ARG A 118 -15.64 6.24 -4.60
N ASP A 119 -14.89 7.32 -4.71
CA ASP A 119 -15.12 8.55 -3.96
C ASP A 119 -14.72 9.79 -4.78
N ALA A 120 -15.33 9.91 -5.96
CA ALA A 120 -15.11 11.01 -6.91
C ALA A 120 -15.32 12.40 -6.28
N LYS A 121 -16.22 12.49 -5.29
CA LYS A 121 -16.48 13.75 -4.59
C LYS A 121 -15.25 14.17 -3.78
N SER A 122 -14.76 13.31 -2.88
CA SER A 122 -13.54 13.63 -2.11
C SER A 122 -12.32 13.77 -3.03
N PHE A 123 -12.24 13.00 -4.12
CA PHE A 123 -11.18 13.12 -5.12
C PHE A 123 -11.09 14.52 -5.75
N THR A 124 -12.24 15.12 -6.08
CA THR A 124 -12.29 16.46 -6.68
C THR A 124 -12.17 17.58 -5.65
N GLU A 125 -12.64 17.35 -4.43
CA GLU A 125 -12.52 18.30 -3.31
C GLU A 125 -11.07 18.39 -2.79
N ALA A 126 -10.29 17.29 -2.83
CA ALA A 126 -8.88 17.27 -2.45
C ALA A 126 -8.01 18.25 -3.28
N GLY A 127 -8.39 18.51 -4.53
CA GLY A 127 -7.72 19.49 -5.40
C GLY A 127 -8.13 20.95 -5.16
N THR A 128 -9.11 21.21 -4.29
CA THR A 128 -9.61 22.57 -4.02
C THR A 128 -9.14 23.17 -2.70
N SER A 129 -8.46 22.40 -1.85
CA SER A 129 -7.96 22.89 -0.55
C SER A 129 -6.63 23.66 -0.61
N ASP A 130 -5.95 23.70 -1.77
CA ASP A 130 -4.82 24.60 -2.01
C ASP A 130 -5.30 25.97 -2.51
N GLY A 131 -5.88 26.76 -1.59
CA GLY A 131 -6.09 28.19 -1.81
C GLY A 131 -7.40 28.74 -1.25
N VAL A 132 -7.25 29.58 -0.22
CA VAL A 132 -8.27 30.44 0.43
C VAL A 132 -9.09 29.77 1.53
N THR A 133 -8.51 29.71 2.74
CA THR A 133 -8.65 30.77 3.77
C THR A 133 -7.49 30.73 4.74
#